data_AF-A0A327WVL6-F1
#
_entry.id   AF-A0A327WVL6-F1
#
_cell.length_a   1.000
_cell.length_b   1.000
_cell.length_c   1.000
_cell.angle_alpha   90.00
_cell.angle_beta   90.00
_cell.angle_gamma   90.00
#
_symmetry.space_group_name_H-M   'P 1'
#
loop_
_entity.id
_entity.type
_entity.pdbx_description
1 polymer ?
#
loop_
_entity_poly.entity_id
_entity_poly.type
_entity_poly.pdbx_seq_one_letter_code
_entity_poly.pdbx_strand_id
1 'polypeptide(L)' 'MAKRDLHNVLFPKQRKILTHFGEDLLLAMKRRGFTKKLLCERTGFDHKTVNKVFAGDPGV' A
#
# COMPACT_ATOMS: atom_id res chain seq x y z
N MET A 1 -22.29 13.46 -11.55
CA MET A 1 -21.44 14.17 -10.56
C MET A 1 -20.30 13.25 -10.15
N ALA A 2 -19.04 13.70 -10.27
CA ALA A 2 -17.90 12.89 -9.80
C ALA A 2 -17.99 12.73 -8.27
N LYS A 3 -17.93 11.49 -7.79
CA LYS A 3 -17.91 11.18 -6.36
C LYS A 3 -16.67 11.85 -5.76
N ARG A 4 -16.87 12.90 -4.96
CA ARG A 4 -15.78 13.60 -4.27
C ARG A 4 -15.28 12.69 -3.16
N ASP A 5 -14.18 11.99 -3.44
CA ASP A 5 -13.50 11.14 -2.48
C ASP A 5 -12.70 12.03 -1.50
N LEU A 6 -13.37 12.57 -0.49
CA LEU A 6 -12.76 13.48 0.49
C LEU A 6 -11.58 12.83 1.26
N HIS A 7 -11.53 11.50 1.30
CA HIS A 7 -10.58 10.72 2.08
C HIS A 7 -9.35 10.26 1.27
N ASN A 8 -9.38 10.34 -0.07
CA ASN A 8 -8.31 9.84 -0.96
C ASN A 8 -7.48 10.96 -1.60
N VAL A 9 -7.72 12.22 -1.21
CA VAL A 9 -7.03 13.38 -1.78
C VAL A 9 -5.84 13.74 -0.89
N LEU A 10 -4.69 13.16 -1.21
CA LEU A 10 -3.40 13.57 -0.67
C LEU A 10 -2.79 14.72 -1.47
N PHE A 11 -2.08 15.63 -0.78
CA PHE A 11 -1.26 16.62 -1.45
C PHE A 11 -0.14 15.94 -2.26
N PRO A 12 0.35 16.55 -3.35
CA PRO A 12 1.35 15.92 -4.23
C PRO A 12 2.60 15.40 -3.51
N LYS A 13 3.07 16.11 -2.48
CA LYS A 13 4.22 15.70 -1.67
C LYS A 13 3.92 14.45 -0.83
N GLN A 14 2.74 14.39 -0.20
CA GLN A 14 2.32 13.23 0.60
C GLN A 14 2.10 12.00 -0.29
N ARG A 15 1.54 12.18 -1.49
CA ARG A 15 1.38 11.10 -2.47
C ARG A 15 2.74 10.49 -2.84
N LYS A 16 3.75 11.32 -3.12
CA LYS A 16 5.11 10.83 -3.41
C LYS A 16 5.71 10.04 -2.24
N ILE A 17 5.54 10.53 -1.01
CA ILE A 17 6.02 9.84 0.19
C ILE A 17 5.33 8.48 0.33
N LEU A 18 4.01 8.43 0.14
CA LEU A 18 3.24 7.19 0.27
C LEU A 18 3.61 6.15 -0.80
N THR A 19 3.82 6.57 -2.04
CA THR A 19 4.30 5.70 -3.12
C THR A 19 5.67 5.11 -2.78
N HIS A 20 6.62 5.96 -2.37
CA HIS A 20 7.96 5.49 -2.01
C HIS A 20 7.93 4.53 -0.82
N PHE A 21 7.10 4.82 0.19
CA PHE A 21 6.91 3.95 1.33
C PHE A 21 6.37 2.57 0.94
N GLY A 22 5.39 2.51 0.02
CA GLY A 22 4.87 1.25 -0.52
C GLY A 22 5.94 0.42 -1.25
N GLU A 23 6.77 1.08 -2.05
CA GLU A 23 7.91 0.47 -2.75
C GLU A 23 8.96 -0.09 -1.78
N ASP A 24 9.29 0.67 -0.73
CA ASP A 24 10.23 0.27 0.31
C ASP A 24 9.74 -0.95 1.09
N LEU A 25 8.45 -0.99 1.43
CA LEU A 25 7.84 -2.15 2.08
C LEU A 25 7.89 -3.39 1.18
N LEU A 26 7.62 -3.23 -0.12
CA LEU A 26 7.72 -4.33 -1.09
C LEU A 26 9.17 -4.82 -1.22
N LEU A 27 10.14 -3.91 -1.27
CA LEU A 27 11.56 -4.24 -1.32
C LEU A 27 11.99 -4.98 -0.05
N ALA A 28 11.58 -4.51 1.13
CA ALA A 28 11.88 -5.14 2.40
C ALA A 28 11.26 -6.54 2.52
N MET A 29 10.03 -6.73 2.02
CA MET A 29 9.39 -8.05 1.94
C MET A 29 10.21 -9.02 1.08
N LYS A 30 10.63 -8.58 -0.13
CA LYS A 30 11.45 -9.39 -1.03
C LYS A 30 12.81 -9.76 -0.44
N ARG A 31 13.49 -8.81 0.21
CA ARG A 31 14.79 -9.04 0.87
C ARG A 31 14.72 -10.07 1.99
N ARG A 32 13.58 -10.16 2.68
CA ARG A 32 13.32 -11.15 3.74
C ARG A 32 12.83 -12.51 3.20
N GLY A 33 12.65 -12.65 1.89
CA GLY A 33 12.09 -13.87 1.28
C GLY A 33 10.63 -14.11 1.64
N PHE A 34 9.89 -13.08 2.07
CA PHE A 34 8.48 -13.23 2.43
C PHE A 34 7.60 -13.24 1.18
N THR A 35 6.65 -14.17 1.15
CA THR A 35 5.60 -14.17 0.12
C THR A 35 4.46 -13.26 0.54
N LYS A 36 3.71 -12.73 -0.43
CA LYS A 36 2.49 -11.96 -0.14
C LYS A 36 1.46 -12.79 0.64
N LYS A 37 1.37 -14.08 0.35
CA LYS A 37 0.53 -15.04 1.09
C LYS A 37 0.91 -15.10 2.57
N LEU A 38 2.19 -15.32 2.86
CA LEU A 38 2.71 -15.33 4.23
C LEU A 38 2.44 -13.99 4.94
N LEU A 39 2.57 -12.87 4.24
CA LEU A 39 2.29 -11.56 4.82
C LEU A 39 0.80 -11.41 5.16
N CYS A 40 -0.11 -11.83 4.28
CA CYS A 40 -1.55 -11.85 4.54
C CYS A 40 -1.87 -12.74 5.76
N GLU A 41 -1.28 -13.92 5.85
CA GLU A 41 -1.47 -14.85 6.98
C GLU A 41 -0.98 -14.27 8.32
N ARG A 42 0.14 -13.54 8.31
CA ARG A 42 0.72 -12.96 9.54
C ARG A 42 0.05 -11.67 9.99
N THR A 43 -0.54 -10.91 9.07
CA THR A 43 -1.16 -9.61 9.35
C THR A 43 -2.68 -9.68 9.44
N GLY A 44 -3.29 -10.73 8.89
CA GLY A 44 -4.75 -10.83 8.74
C GLY A 44 -5.31 -9.95 7.62
N PHE A 45 -4.46 -9.25 6.86
CA PHE A 45 -4.92 -8.45 5.72
C PHE A 45 -5.25 -9.34 4.53
N ASP A 46 -6.26 -8.92 3.76
CA ASP A 46 -6.57 -9.57 2.51
C ASP A 46 -5.54 -9.17 1.43
N HIS A 47 -5.44 -10.01 0.41
CA HIS A 47 -4.46 -9.84 -0.65
C HIS A 47 -4.64 -8.54 -1.44
N LYS A 48 -5.87 -7.98 -1.52
CA LYS A 48 -6.10 -6.71 -2.22
C LYS A 48 -5.56 -5.54 -1.39
N THR A 49 -5.80 -5.51 -0.09
CA THR A 49 -5.27 -4.47 0.82
C THR A 49 -3.74 -4.47 0.78
N VAL A 50 -3.09 -5.63 0.92
CA VAL A 50 -1.61 -5.71 0.84
C VAL A 50 -1.07 -5.18 -0.49
N ASN A 51 -1.73 -5.50 -1.60
CA ASN A 51 -1.33 -4.97 -2.91
C ASN A 51 -1.48 -3.45 -3.01
N LYS A 52 -2.57 -2.89 -2.47
CA LYS A 52 -2.81 -1.45 -2.46
C LYS A 52 -1.80 -0.70 -1.57
N VAL A 53 -1.45 -1.24 -0.41
CA VAL A 53 -0.38 -0.69 0.45
C VAL A 53 0.93 -0.60 -0.31
N PHE A 54 1.34 -1.68 -0.99
CA PHE A 54 2.57 -1.66 -1.79
C PHE A 54 2.53 -0.71 -2.99
N ALA A 55 1.33 -0.42 -3.52
CA ALA A 55 1.15 0.58 -4.57
C ALA A 55 1.12 2.02 -4.02
N GLY A 56 1.14 2.22 -2.71
CA GLY A 56 0.97 3.52 -2.08
C GLY A 56 -0.40 4.15 -2.37
N ASP A 57 -1.44 3.32 -2.46
CA ASP A 57 -2.81 3.78 -2.63
C ASP A 57 -3.25 4.53 -1.35
N PRO A 58 -3.77 5.76 -1.43
CA PRO A 58 -4.25 6.50 -0.27
C PRO A 58 -5.60 6.02 0.29
N GLY A 59 -6.33 5.18 -0.46
CA GLY A 59 -7.67 4.69 -0.08
C GLY A 59 -7.66 3.28 0.52
N VAL A 60 -6.65 2.99 1.32
CA VAL A 60 -6.42 1.70 2.00
C VAL A 60 -6.71 1.84 3.48
#